data_AF-A0A6L7JTU9-F1
#
_entry.id   AF-A0A6L7JTU9-F1
#
_cell.length_a   1.000
_cell.length_b   1.000
_cell.length_c   1.000
_cell.angle_alpha   90.00
_cell.angle_beta   90.00
_cell.angle_gamma   90.00
#
_symmetry.space_group_name_H-M   'P 1'
#
loop_
_entity.id
_entity.type
_entity.pdbx_description
1 polymer ?
#
loop_
_entity_poly.entity_id
_entity_poly.type
_entity_poly.pdbx_seq_one_letter_code
_entity_poly.pdbx_strand_id
1 'polypeptide(L)'
;MSKKRVLTVRHMEDVRDDHVAKYFSENGFEQTHVNPALGIPMPNDPDEYDALLIYGGIQSANDGPDRPYIDEELEWLSNWLSDKRPTLGICLGAQLIAKSLGATVAPHPRELREIGFHEVTPTAAAQDFLPAPSYFYQWHREGFTLPDNCELLARGKLFPNQAFRYHSNTYGIQFHPEVTRPVMKDWLNHGSTSLIGDGVPSAERQLEDESRYGEKMGSWCRNFVNNWVANW
;
A
#
# COMPACT_ATOMS: atom_id res chain seq x y z
N MET A 1 -12.20 -23.57 14.18
CA MET A 1 -10.95 -22.77 14.24
C MET A 1 -11.35 -21.34 14.56
N SER A 2 -10.60 -20.61 15.37
CA SER A 2 -10.87 -19.18 15.60
C SER A 2 -10.75 -18.41 14.28
N LYS A 3 -11.54 -17.36 14.10
CA LYS A 3 -11.36 -16.45 12.96
C LYS A 3 -9.98 -15.79 13.10
N LYS A 4 -9.28 -15.65 11.97
CA LYS A 4 -8.04 -14.86 11.95
C LYS A 4 -8.39 -13.38 11.99
N ARG A 5 -7.65 -12.63 12.81
CA ARG A 5 -7.88 -11.21 13.14
C ARG A 5 -6.86 -10.35 12.41
N VAL A 6 -7.33 -9.36 11.65
CA VAL A 6 -6.48 -8.44 10.89
C VAL A 6 -6.67 -7.03 11.43
N LEU A 7 -5.58 -6.43 11.90
CA LEU A 7 -5.56 -5.00 12.17
C LEU A 7 -5.40 -4.25 10.86
N THR A 8 -6.26 -3.27 10.62
CA THR A 8 -6.18 -2.41 9.44
C THR A 8 -6.04 -0.95 9.87
N VAL A 9 -4.97 -0.30 9.40
CA VAL A 9 -4.66 1.11 9.69
C VAL A 9 -5.00 1.94 8.47
N ARG A 10 -5.71 3.04 8.70
CA ARG A 10 -6.22 3.95 7.66
C ARG A 10 -5.87 5.38 8.03
N HIS A 11 -5.75 6.23 7.01
CA HIS A 11 -5.34 7.63 7.21
C HIS A 11 -6.32 8.64 6.59
N MET A 12 -7.47 8.16 6.10
CA MET A 12 -8.53 8.95 5.50
C MET A 12 -9.90 8.39 5.91
N GLU A 13 -10.92 9.26 5.88
CA GLU A 13 -12.31 8.85 5.97
C GLU A 13 -12.76 8.36 4.58
N ASP A 14 -12.94 7.05 4.42
CA ASP A 14 -13.42 6.48 3.17
C ASP A 14 -14.36 5.28 3.36
N VAL A 15 -15.20 4.99 2.36
CA VAL A 15 -15.93 3.72 2.33
C VAL A 15 -15.06 2.76 1.54
N ARG A 16 -14.52 1.73 2.21
CA ARG A 16 -13.65 0.74 1.56
C ARG A 16 -14.50 -0.29 0.81
N ASP A 17 -14.60 -0.11 -0.50
CA ASP A 17 -15.15 -1.08 -1.46
C ASP A 17 -14.04 -1.61 -2.40
N ASP A 18 -12.87 -1.89 -1.82
CA ASP A 18 -11.65 -2.32 -2.52
C ASP A 18 -11.48 -3.85 -2.55
N HIS A 19 -10.53 -4.33 -3.34
CA HIS A 19 -10.28 -5.76 -3.53
C HIS A 19 -9.81 -6.48 -2.26
N VAL A 20 -9.07 -5.82 -1.37
CA VAL A 20 -8.52 -6.43 -0.15
C VAL A 20 -9.62 -6.56 0.91
N ALA A 21 -10.37 -5.48 1.15
CA ALA A 21 -11.50 -5.48 2.08
C ALA A 21 -12.57 -6.51 1.68
N LYS A 22 -12.88 -6.61 0.37
CA LYS A 22 -13.78 -7.64 -0.18
C LYS A 22 -13.26 -9.04 0.08
N TYR A 23 -11.97 -9.29 -0.23
CA TYR A 23 -11.36 -10.60 0.00
C TYR A 23 -11.47 -11.02 1.47
N PHE A 24 -11.17 -10.12 2.41
CA PHE A 24 -11.27 -10.42 3.84
C PHE A 24 -12.69 -10.76 4.28
N SER A 25 -13.68 -9.98 3.84
CA SER A 25 -15.10 -10.24 4.14
C SER A 25 -15.57 -11.60 3.59
N GLU A 26 -15.24 -11.90 2.34
CA GLU A 26 -15.64 -13.14 1.65
C GLU A 26 -15.00 -14.40 2.26
N ASN A 27 -13.82 -14.27 2.86
CA ASN A 27 -13.05 -15.40 3.41
C ASN A 27 -13.07 -15.48 4.94
N GLY A 28 -13.93 -14.70 5.61
CA GLY A 28 -14.23 -14.86 7.03
C GLY A 28 -13.17 -14.28 7.99
N PHE A 29 -12.33 -13.36 7.51
CA PHE A 29 -11.39 -12.63 8.36
C PHE A 29 -12.11 -11.58 9.20
N GLU A 30 -11.71 -11.46 10.47
CA GLU A 30 -12.20 -10.42 11.37
C GLU A 30 -11.30 -9.20 11.27
N GLN A 31 -11.88 -8.06 10.87
CA GLN A 31 -11.12 -6.82 10.65
C GLN A 31 -11.39 -5.83 11.77
N THR A 32 -10.32 -5.33 12.40
CA THR A 32 -10.38 -4.16 13.28
C THR A 32 -9.77 -2.98 12.56
N HIS A 33 -10.51 -1.86 12.52
CA HIS A 33 -10.08 -0.65 11.84
C HIS A 33 -9.63 0.40 12.85
N VAL A 34 -8.44 0.95 12.65
CA VAL A 34 -7.94 2.13 13.36
C VAL A 34 -7.62 3.25 12.37
N ASN A 35 -7.67 4.48 12.86
CA ASN A 35 -7.37 5.67 12.08
C ASN A 35 -6.77 6.74 12.99
N PRO A 36 -5.44 6.70 13.22
CA PRO A 36 -4.77 7.65 14.09
C PRO A 36 -4.97 9.11 13.65
N ALA A 37 -5.08 9.35 12.34
CA ALA A 37 -5.35 10.68 11.79
C ALA A 37 -6.71 11.26 12.19
N LEU A 38 -7.68 10.41 12.55
CA LEU A 38 -9.00 10.78 13.06
C LEU A 38 -9.15 10.52 14.57
N GLY A 39 -8.05 10.28 15.28
CA GLY A 39 -8.04 10.08 16.73
C GLY A 39 -8.49 8.69 17.19
N ILE A 40 -8.54 7.69 16.29
CA ILE A 40 -8.71 6.28 16.65
C ILE A 40 -7.30 5.66 16.73
N PRO A 41 -6.71 5.52 17.93
CA PRO A 41 -5.30 5.22 18.09
C PRO A 41 -4.96 3.78 17.70
N MET A 42 -3.65 3.52 17.57
CA MET A 42 -3.12 2.16 17.50
C MET A 42 -3.48 1.37 18.77
N PRO A 43 -3.73 0.05 18.68
CA PRO A 43 -4.12 -0.74 19.85
C PRO A 43 -2.93 -0.94 20.79
N ASN A 44 -3.21 -1.00 22.09
CA ASN A 44 -2.18 -1.22 23.12
C ASN A 44 -1.59 -2.64 23.07
N ASP A 45 -2.41 -3.64 22.75
CA ASP A 45 -2.00 -5.04 22.66
C ASP A 45 -1.97 -5.49 21.19
N PRO A 46 -0.78 -5.62 20.57
CA PRO A 46 -0.66 -6.08 19.20
C PRO A 46 -0.95 -7.59 19.07
N ASP A 47 -0.88 -8.38 20.14
CA ASP A 47 -1.06 -9.84 20.10
C ASP A 47 -2.53 -10.26 19.93
N GLU A 48 -3.43 -9.27 19.95
CA GLU A 48 -4.81 -9.41 19.51
C GLU A 48 -4.96 -9.59 17.99
N TYR A 49 -3.89 -9.49 17.21
CA TYR A 49 -3.96 -9.52 15.75
C TYR A 49 -2.98 -10.53 15.15
N ASP A 50 -3.46 -11.27 14.14
CA ASP A 50 -2.68 -12.25 13.38
C ASP A 50 -1.92 -11.59 12.23
N ALA A 51 -2.41 -10.46 11.71
CA ALA A 51 -1.82 -9.74 10.59
C ALA A 51 -2.11 -8.23 10.67
N LEU A 52 -1.26 -7.45 9.98
CA LEU A 52 -1.38 -6.00 9.87
C LEU A 52 -1.50 -5.58 8.40
N LEU A 53 -2.45 -4.69 8.11
CA LEU A 53 -2.59 -4.01 6.83
C LEU A 53 -2.59 -2.50 7.05
N ILE A 54 -1.63 -1.80 6.47
CA ILE A 54 -1.56 -0.33 6.50
C ILE A 54 -1.87 0.19 5.11
N TYR A 55 -2.97 0.95 4.99
CA TYR A 55 -3.40 1.53 3.72
C TYR A 55 -2.60 2.79 3.34
N GLY A 56 -2.89 3.32 2.15
CA GLY A 56 -2.41 4.62 1.72
C GLY A 56 -3.10 5.79 2.45
N GLY A 57 -2.50 6.98 2.31
CA GLY A 57 -2.99 8.24 2.86
C GLY A 57 -2.44 9.44 2.09
N ILE A 58 -2.97 10.63 2.37
CA ILE A 58 -2.51 11.90 1.79
C ILE A 58 -1.28 12.48 2.52
N GLN A 59 -0.97 11.93 3.69
CA GLN A 59 0.14 12.30 4.55
C GLN A 59 1.47 11.83 3.97
N SER A 60 2.56 12.42 4.46
CA SER A 60 3.89 11.84 4.30
C SER A 60 4.26 11.00 5.52
N ALA A 61 5.06 9.94 5.33
CA ALA A 61 5.74 9.26 6.42
C ALA A 61 6.71 10.21 7.17
N ASN A 62 6.99 11.41 6.65
CA ASN A 62 7.82 12.45 7.25
C ASN A 62 7.05 13.51 8.03
N ASP A 63 5.72 13.43 8.11
CA ASP A 63 4.90 14.47 8.73
C ASP A 63 4.95 14.48 10.27
N GLY A 64 5.70 13.58 10.92
CA GLY A 64 5.81 13.45 12.39
C GLY A 64 5.85 14.78 13.18
N PRO A 65 6.72 15.75 12.82
CA PRO A 65 6.79 17.05 13.49
C PRO A 65 5.47 17.84 13.52
N ASP A 66 4.66 17.73 12.47
CA ASP A 66 3.35 18.41 12.35
C ASP A 66 2.17 17.48 12.70
N ARG A 67 2.41 16.16 12.72
CA ARG A 67 1.43 15.10 12.92
C ARG A 67 2.00 14.02 13.85
N PRO A 68 1.98 14.23 15.17
CA PRO A 68 2.60 13.32 16.15
C PRO A 68 2.16 11.85 16.04
N TYR A 69 0.93 11.59 15.59
CA TYR A 69 0.42 10.23 15.39
C TYR A 69 1.23 9.42 14.36
N ILE A 70 1.94 10.06 13.43
CA ILE A 70 2.81 9.38 12.47
C ILE A 70 4.04 8.81 13.19
N ASP A 71 4.63 9.56 14.12
CA ASP A 71 5.77 9.07 14.91
C ASP A 71 5.31 7.95 15.87
N GLU A 72 4.13 8.08 16.47
CA GLU A 72 3.52 7.02 17.29
C GLU A 72 3.26 5.74 16.48
N GLU A 73 2.74 5.88 15.24
CA GLU A 73 2.52 4.75 14.34
C GLU A 73 3.84 4.08 13.92
N LEU A 74 4.90 4.87 13.63
CA LEU A 74 6.23 4.35 13.30
C LEU A 74 6.86 3.59 14.48
N GLU A 75 6.71 4.08 15.70
CA GLU A 75 7.18 3.40 16.92
C GLU A 75 6.43 2.08 17.12
N TRP A 76 5.08 2.11 17.03
CA TRP A 76 4.26 0.92 17.14
C TRP A 76 4.61 -0.13 16.07
N LEU A 77 4.79 0.32 14.82
CA LEU A 77 5.14 -0.53 13.69
C LEU A 77 6.53 -1.17 13.85
N SER A 78 7.49 -0.44 14.40
CA SER A 78 8.83 -0.98 14.69
C SER A 78 8.75 -2.21 15.62
N ASN A 79 7.93 -2.12 16.68
CA ASN A 79 7.69 -3.23 17.60
C ASN A 79 7.00 -4.40 16.88
N TRP A 80 5.95 -4.13 16.11
CA TRP A 80 5.23 -5.15 15.34
C TRP A 80 6.14 -5.93 14.38
N LEU A 81 7.01 -5.23 13.65
CA LEU A 81 7.91 -5.82 12.66
C LEU A 81 8.99 -6.71 13.30
N SER A 82 9.31 -6.49 14.59
CA SER A 82 10.28 -7.31 15.33
C SER A 82 9.77 -8.75 15.54
N ASP A 83 8.45 -8.94 15.62
CA ASP A 83 7.81 -10.24 15.82
C ASP A 83 7.62 -11.03 14.52
N LYS A 84 8.02 -10.46 13.37
CA LYS A 84 7.90 -11.08 12.04
C LYS A 84 6.48 -11.55 11.74
N ARG A 85 5.47 -10.79 12.18
CA ARG A 85 4.06 -11.05 11.87
C ARG A 85 3.73 -10.61 10.43
N PRO A 86 2.81 -11.30 9.75
CA PRO A 86 2.37 -10.92 8.41
C PRO A 86 1.96 -9.45 8.34
N THR A 87 2.57 -8.71 7.43
CA THR A 87 2.35 -7.27 7.29
C THR A 87 2.22 -6.89 5.81
N LEU A 88 1.22 -6.08 5.48
CA LEU A 88 1.06 -5.50 4.16
C LEU A 88 0.94 -3.99 4.28
N GLY A 89 1.84 -3.24 3.65
CA GLY A 89 1.75 -1.79 3.50
C GLY A 89 1.47 -1.41 2.06
N ILE A 90 0.50 -0.53 1.85
CA ILE A 90 0.12 -0.01 0.53
C ILE A 90 0.36 1.50 0.50
N CYS A 91 1.08 2.00 -0.51
CA CYS A 91 1.41 3.41 -0.70
C CYS A 91 2.06 4.03 0.54
N LEU A 92 1.38 4.92 1.29
CA LEU A 92 1.86 5.44 2.57
C LEU A 92 2.24 4.30 3.54
N GLY A 93 1.45 3.24 3.63
CA GLY A 93 1.78 2.09 4.46
C GLY A 93 3.11 1.42 4.07
N ALA A 94 3.42 1.34 2.77
CA ALA A 94 4.71 0.83 2.31
C ALA A 94 5.86 1.75 2.72
N GLN A 95 5.64 3.07 2.66
CA GLN A 95 6.62 4.08 3.08
C GLN A 95 6.85 4.05 4.60
N LEU A 96 5.80 3.86 5.40
CA LEU A 96 5.90 3.71 6.85
C LEU A 96 6.70 2.46 7.22
N ILE A 97 6.42 1.31 6.60
CA ILE A 97 7.22 0.08 6.78
C ILE A 97 8.68 0.34 6.40
N ALA A 98 8.92 0.94 5.23
CA ALA A 98 10.27 1.22 4.78
C ALA A 98 11.02 2.12 5.77
N LYS A 99 10.37 3.18 6.25
CA LYS A 99 10.93 4.13 7.21
C LYS A 99 11.20 3.50 8.58
N SER A 100 10.29 2.66 9.10
CA SER A 100 10.54 1.89 10.34
C SER A 100 11.72 0.93 10.21
N LEU A 101 12.05 0.50 8.99
CA LEU A 101 13.23 -0.31 8.67
C LEU A 101 14.48 0.52 8.31
N GLY A 102 14.45 1.84 8.54
CA GLY A 102 15.60 2.74 8.35
C GLY A 102 15.76 3.29 6.92
N ALA A 103 14.82 3.06 6.01
CA ALA A 103 14.87 3.67 4.69
C ALA A 103 14.53 5.16 4.70
N THR A 104 15.02 5.87 3.68
CA THR A 104 14.62 7.25 3.41
C THR A 104 13.35 7.27 2.56
N VAL A 105 12.34 8.02 3.00
CA VAL A 105 11.16 8.37 2.21
C VAL A 105 11.30 9.81 1.76
N ALA A 106 11.16 10.08 0.46
CA ALA A 106 11.31 11.43 -0.08
C ALA A 106 10.54 11.63 -1.39
N PRO A 107 10.21 12.89 -1.75
CA PRO A 107 9.72 13.24 -3.06
C PRO A 107 10.70 12.84 -4.16
N HIS A 108 10.19 12.61 -5.38
CA HIS A 108 11.07 12.43 -6.53
C HIS A 108 11.98 13.68 -6.72
N PRO A 109 13.29 13.54 -6.99
CA PRO A 109 14.22 14.69 -7.07
C PRO A 109 13.90 15.76 -8.12
N ARG A 110 13.06 15.40 -9.10
CA ARG A 110 12.54 16.28 -10.16
C ARG A 110 11.06 16.63 -9.98
N GLU A 111 10.52 16.44 -8.78
CA GLU A 111 9.11 16.68 -8.44
C GLU A 111 8.10 15.94 -9.34
N LEU A 112 8.53 14.79 -9.87
CA LEU A 112 7.67 13.91 -10.67
C LEU A 112 6.78 13.07 -9.75
N ARG A 113 5.67 12.61 -10.31
CA ARG A 113 4.69 11.77 -9.62
C ARG A 113 4.15 10.73 -10.59
N GLU A 114 3.70 9.61 -10.03
CA GLU A 114 3.00 8.58 -10.77
C GLU A 114 1.52 8.65 -10.36
N ILE A 115 0.69 9.16 -11.26
CA ILE A 115 -0.77 9.19 -11.15
C ILE A 115 -1.34 8.42 -12.34
N GLY A 116 -2.32 7.54 -12.11
CA GLY A 116 -2.92 6.68 -13.15
C GLY A 116 -2.25 5.31 -13.26
N PHE A 117 -2.45 4.62 -14.39
CA PHE A 117 -1.86 3.29 -14.61
C PHE A 117 -0.43 3.41 -15.14
N HIS A 118 0.53 2.80 -14.42
CA HIS A 118 1.93 2.73 -14.82
C HIS A 118 2.40 1.29 -14.86
N GLU A 119 3.36 1.02 -15.76
CA GLU A 119 3.98 -0.29 -15.84
C GLU A 119 4.89 -0.52 -14.62
N VAL A 120 4.71 -1.68 -13.99
CA VAL A 120 5.55 -2.21 -12.91
C VAL A 120 6.22 -3.47 -13.42
N THR A 121 7.55 -3.49 -13.35
CA THR A 121 8.39 -4.57 -13.85
C THR A 121 8.93 -5.40 -12.68
N PRO A 122 8.73 -6.73 -12.67
CA PRO A 122 9.27 -7.58 -11.60
C PRO A 122 10.79 -7.67 -11.66
N THR A 123 11.41 -7.91 -10.50
CA THR A 123 12.81 -8.34 -10.42
C THR A 123 12.92 -9.86 -10.57
N ALA A 124 14.14 -10.39 -10.67
CA ALA A 124 14.36 -11.83 -10.70
C ALA A 124 13.89 -12.54 -9.41
N ALA A 125 13.83 -11.81 -8.29
CA ALA A 125 13.40 -12.29 -6.99
C ALA A 125 11.87 -12.41 -6.85
N ALA A 126 11.11 -11.81 -7.78
CA ALA A 126 9.67 -11.62 -7.63
C ALA A 126 8.82 -12.64 -8.37
N GLN A 127 9.36 -13.81 -8.71
CA GLN A 127 8.64 -14.76 -9.57
C GLN A 127 7.35 -15.29 -8.92
N ASP A 128 7.32 -15.37 -7.59
CA ASP A 128 6.17 -15.73 -6.76
C ASP A 128 5.23 -14.53 -6.45
N PHE A 129 5.69 -13.30 -6.69
CA PHE A 129 4.96 -12.05 -6.45
C PHE A 129 4.32 -11.49 -7.72
N LEU A 130 5.10 -11.31 -8.79
CA LEU A 130 4.68 -10.74 -10.05
C LEU A 130 5.42 -11.45 -11.21
N PRO A 131 4.75 -12.29 -12.01
CA PRO A 131 5.44 -13.16 -12.97
C PRO A 131 5.94 -12.45 -14.24
N ALA A 132 5.38 -11.27 -14.57
CA ALA A 132 5.72 -10.50 -15.76
C ALA A 132 5.34 -9.02 -15.58
N PRO A 133 5.92 -8.10 -16.36
CA PRO A 133 5.50 -6.70 -16.36
C PRO A 133 3.98 -6.56 -16.49
N SER A 134 3.39 -5.70 -15.67
CA SER A 134 1.95 -5.43 -15.63
C SER A 134 1.69 -3.99 -15.23
N TYR A 135 0.48 -3.51 -15.49
CA TYR A 135 0.08 -2.13 -15.17
C TYR A 135 -0.71 -2.11 -13.87
N PHE A 136 -0.31 -1.22 -12.96
CA PHE A 136 -0.99 -0.99 -11.68
C PHE A 136 -1.34 0.48 -11.54
N TYR A 137 -2.40 0.74 -10.78
CA TYR A 137 -2.81 2.09 -10.46
C TYR A 137 -1.85 2.73 -9.47
N GLN A 138 -1.50 3.99 -9.68
CA GLN A 138 -0.56 4.76 -8.87
C GLN A 138 -1.21 6.09 -8.46
N TRP A 139 -0.91 6.54 -7.25
CA TRP A 139 -1.28 7.88 -6.80
C TRP A 139 -0.27 8.39 -5.77
N HIS A 140 0.96 8.67 -6.19
CA HIS A 140 2.02 9.10 -5.26
C HIS A 140 3.04 10.05 -5.90
N ARG A 141 3.71 10.82 -5.05
CA ARG A 141 4.81 11.75 -5.40
C ARG A 141 6.10 11.48 -4.62
N GLU A 142 6.02 10.61 -3.63
CA GLU A 142 7.14 10.20 -2.79
C GLU A 142 7.42 8.72 -3.03
N GLY A 143 8.69 8.35 -2.96
CA GLY A 143 9.10 6.96 -2.92
C GLY A 143 10.01 6.71 -1.73
N PHE A 144 10.52 5.49 -1.66
CA PHE A 144 11.43 5.06 -0.60
C PHE A 144 12.71 4.46 -1.19
N THR A 145 13.81 4.56 -0.46
CA THR A 145 14.98 3.70 -0.71
C THR A 145 14.65 2.27 -0.29
N LEU A 146 15.29 1.26 -0.91
CA LEU A 146 15.13 -0.12 -0.44
C LEU A 146 15.73 -0.23 0.98
N PRO A 147 14.98 -0.69 1.99
CA PRO A 147 15.54 -0.89 3.32
C PRO A 147 16.58 -2.02 3.32
N ASP A 148 17.50 -1.99 4.28
CA ASP A 148 18.45 -3.08 4.47
C ASP A 148 17.71 -4.39 4.78
N ASN A 149 18.28 -5.52 4.36
CA ASN A 149 17.70 -6.87 4.52
C ASN A 149 16.32 -7.06 3.86
N CYS A 150 15.91 -6.16 2.97
CA CYS A 150 14.74 -6.33 2.12
C CYS A 150 15.10 -6.79 0.71
N GLU A 151 14.23 -7.61 0.14
CA GLU A 151 14.31 -8.03 -1.25
C GLU A 151 13.44 -7.14 -2.12
N LEU A 152 14.03 -6.51 -3.13
CA LEU A 152 13.27 -5.71 -4.08
C LEU A 152 12.51 -6.62 -5.04
N LEU A 153 11.18 -6.48 -5.06
CA LEU A 153 10.30 -7.31 -5.86
C LEU A 153 9.88 -6.65 -7.18
N ALA A 154 9.72 -5.33 -7.20
CA ALA A 154 9.26 -4.65 -8.40
C ALA A 154 9.86 -3.26 -8.57
N ARG A 155 10.03 -2.86 -9.83
CA ARG A 155 10.57 -1.56 -10.26
C ARG A 155 9.59 -0.80 -11.11
N GLY A 156 9.63 0.52 -11.01
CA GLY A 156 8.93 1.45 -11.89
C GLY A 156 9.92 2.29 -12.69
N LYS A 157 9.41 3.04 -13.65
CA LYS A 157 10.24 3.90 -14.52
C LYS A 157 10.70 5.16 -13.80
N LEU A 158 9.81 5.82 -13.05
CA LEU A 158 10.12 7.06 -12.34
C LEU A 158 10.60 6.76 -10.92
N PHE A 159 9.94 5.82 -10.24
CA PHE A 159 10.33 5.36 -8.92
C PHE A 159 10.89 3.93 -9.00
N PRO A 160 12.18 3.73 -8.69
CA PRO A 160 12.84 2.44 -8.91
C PRO A 160 12.39 1.35 -7.94
N ASN A 161 11.78 1.71 -6.80
CA ASN A 161 11.33 0.79 -5.78
C ASN A 161 9.80 0.81 -5.71
N GLN A 162 9.15 -0.20 -6.30
CA GLN A 162 7.68 -0.30 -6.36
C GLN A 162 7.11 -1.34 -5.40
N ALA A 163 7.87 -2.38 -5.11
CA ALA A 163 7.50 -3.34 -4.08
C ALA A 163 8.75 -3.97 -3.48
N PHE A 164 8.72 -4.25 -2.17
CA PHE A 164 9.76 -4.99 -1.47
C PHE A 164 9.16 -6.01 -0.50
N ARG A 165 9.96 -7.01 -0.16
CA ARG A 165 9.65 -8.01 0.86
C ARG A 165 10.69 -7.95 1.97
N TYR A 166 10.23 -7.89 3.21
CA TYR A 166 11.04 -8.05 4.41
C TYR A 166 10.72 -9.41 5.02
N HIS A 167 11.75 -10.22 5.28
CA HIS A 167 11.59 -11.64 5.64
C HIS A 167 10.75 -12.41 4.61
N SER A 168 9.76 -13.21 5.04
CA SER A 168 8.90 -14.00 4.16
C SER A 168 7.47 -13.44 4.03
N ASN A 169 7.04 -12.57 4.93
CA ASN A 169 5.62 -12.24 5.13
C ASN A 169 5.30 -10.74 5.30
N THR A 170 6.31 -9.86 5.27
CA THR A 170 6.10 -8.41 5.24
C THR A 170 6.32 -7.88 3.84
N TYR A 171 5.29 -7.23 3.28
CA TYR A 171 5.32 -6.64 1.94
C TYR A 171 5.02 -5.15 2.01
N GLY A 172 5.87 -4.33 1.38
CA GLY A 172 5.57 -2.94 1.09
C GLY A 172 5.34 -2.78 -0.41
N ILE A 173 4.17 -2.24 -0.80
CA ILE A 173 3.76 -2.04 -2.20
C ILE A 173 3.44 -0.54 -2.40
N GLN A 174 4.14 0.13 -3.30
CA GLN A 174 3.96 1.56 -3.56
C GLN A 174 2.69 1.85 -4.39
N PHE A 175 2.30 0.92 -5.25
CA PHE A 175 1.12 1.01 -6.10
C PHE A 175 -0.16 0.56 -5.39
N HIS A 176 -1.30 0.76 -6.05
CA HIS A 176 -2.64 0.53 -5.52
C HIS A 176 -3.36 -0.64 -6.22
N PRO A 177 -2.99 -1.90 -5.94
CA PRO A 177 -3.65 -3.06 -6.52
C PRO A 177 -5.06 -3.28 -5.96
N GLU A 178 -5.37 -2.69 -4.80
CA GLU A 178 -6.66 -2.80 -4.11
C GLU A 178 -7.77 -2.02 -4.82
N VAL A 179 -7.42 -0.95 -5.54
CA VAL A 179 -8.38 0.02 -6.07
C VAL A 179 -9.32 -0.61 -7.10
N THR A 180 -10.62 -0.45 -6.86
CA THR A 180 -11.69 -0.82 -7.81
C THR A 180 -12.13 0.39 -8.63
N ARG A 181 -12.81 0.19 -9.77
CA ARG A 181 -13.34 1.29 -10.59
C ARG A 181 -14.17 2.32 -9.79
N PRO A 182 -15.08 1.93 -8.86
CA PRO A 182 -15.80 2.89 -8.03
C PRO A 182 -14.87 3.73 -7.14
N VAL A 183 -13.91 3.10 -6.46
CA VAL A 183 -12.92 3.80 -5.61
C VAL A 183 -12.07 4.75 -6.45
N MET A 184 -11.61 4.32 -7.62
CA MET A 184 -10.84 5.15 -8.54
C MET A 184 -11.63 6.39 -8.98
N LYS A 185 -12.91 6.23 -9.34
CA LYS A 185 -13.79 7.36 -9.71
C LYS A 185 -13.94 8.36 -8.57
N ASP A 186 -14.08 7.86 -7.35
CA ASP A 186 -14.15 8.72 -6.17
C ASP A 186 -12.87 9.56 -5.99
N TRP A 187 -11.70 8.94 -6.14
CA TRP A 187 -10.42 9.65 -6.08
C TRP A 187 -10.28 10.68 -7.20
N LEU A 188 -10.71 10.36 -8.43
CA LEU A 188 -10.69 11.31 -9.55
C LEU A 188 -11.59 12.52 -9.31
N ASN A 189 -12.72 12.35 -8.62
CA ASN A 189 -13.64 13.44 -8.31
C ASN A 189 -13.10 14.37 -7.21
N HIS A 190 -12.45 13.81 -6.19
CA HIS A 190 -11.99 14.58 -5.02
C HIS A 190 -10.51 15.01 -5.09
N GLY A 191 -9.72 14.39 -5.98
CA GLY A 191 -8.29 14.58 -6.12
C GLY A 191 -7.86 15.48 -7.28
N SER A 192 -8.75 16.36 -7.77
CA SER A 192 -8.55 17.14 -9.02
C SER A 192 -7.24 17.92 -9.07
N THR A 193 -6.72 18.39 -7.94
CA THR A 193 -5.42 19.09 -7.85
C THR A 193 -4.23 18.17 -8.15
N SER A 194 -4.33 16.87 -7.83
CA SER A 194 -3.29 15.88 -8.13
C SER A 194 -3.20 15.58 -9.64
N LEU A 195 -4.25 15.90 -10.39
CA LEU A 195 -4.30 15.72 -11.84
C LEU A 195 -3.59 16.83 -12.63
N ILE A 196 -3.13 17.90 -11.95
CA ILE A 196 -2.54 19.08 -12.59
C ILE A 196 -1.02 18.99 -12.63
N GLY A 197 -0.45 18.71 -13.80
CA GLY A 197 0.99 18.87 -14.11
C GLY A 197 1.56 17.76 -14.99
N ASP A 198 2.83 17.89 -15.35
CA ASP A 198 3.44 17.15 -16.46
C ASP A 198 3.40 15.63 -16.29
N GLY A 199 3.02 14.94 -17.37
CA GLY A 199 2.99 13.48 -17.43
C GLY A 199 1.81 12.82 -16.71
N VAL A 200 0.90 13.59 -16.09
CA VAL A 200 -0.31 13.04 -15.47
C VAL A 200 -1.42 12.89 -16.52
N PRO A 201 -1.96 11.67 -16.74
CA PRO A 201 -3.07 11.46 -17.65
C PRO A 201 -4.36 12.11 -17.14
N SER A 202 -5.22 12.55 -18.07
CA SER A 202 -6.55 13.06 -17.74
C SER A 202 -7.40 11.99 -17.04
N ALA A 203 -8.42 12.40 -16.29
CA ALA A 203 -9.36 11.47 -15.65
C ALA A 203 -10.02 10.52 -16.66
N GLU A 204 -10.37 11.02 -17.84
CA GLU A 204 -10.91 10.21 -18.95
C GLU A 204 -9.91 9.13 -19.38
N ARG A 205 -8.64 9.50 -19.57
CA ARG A 205 -7.61 8.54 -19.95
C ARG A 205 -7.38 7.48 -18.86
N GLN A 206 -7.42 7.86 -17.59
CA GLN A 206 -7.30 6.90 -16.49
C GLN A 206 -8.49 5.92 -16.45
N LEU A 207 -9.70 6.37 -16.79
CA LEU A 207 -10.88 5.51 -16.92
C LEU A 207 -10.80 4.54 -18.09
N GLU A 208 -10.18 4.94 -19.21
CA GLU A 208 -9.89 4.05 -20.34
C GLU A 208 -8.85 3.00 -19.97
N ASP A 209 -7.77 3.40 -19.29
CA ASP A 209 -6.71 2.48 -18.86
C ASP A 209 -7.24 1.50 -17.79
N GLU A 210 -8.15 1.93 -16.91
CA GLU A 210 -8.83 1.00 -15.98
C GLU A 210 -9.64 -0.05 -16.74
N SER A 211 -10.34 0.32 -17.81
CA SER A 211 -11.06 -0.65 -18.64
C SER A 211 -10.13 -1.65 -19.36
N ARG A 212 -8.83 -1.35 -19.47
CA ARG A 212 -7.82 -2.24 -20.07
C ARG A 212 -7.10 -3.10 -19.05
N TYR A 213 -6.82 -2.56 -17.86
CA TYR A 213 -5.91 -3.17 -16.89
C TYR A 213 -6.57 -3.56 -15.56
N GLY A 214 -7.72 -2.98 -15.22
CA GLY A 214 -8.38 -3.11 -13.92
C GLY A 214 -8.72 -4.55 -13.54
N GLU A 215 -9.25 -5.35 -14.47
CA GLU A 215 -9.58 -6.76 -14.20
C GLU A 215 -8.34 -7.59 -13.87
N LYS A 216 -7.25 -7.43 -14.64
CA LYS A 216 -5.99 -8.13 -14.41
C LYS A 216 -5.35 -7.70 -13.10
N MET A 217 -5.37 -6.40 -12.80
CA MET A 217 -4.88 -5.83 -11.54
C MET A 217 -5.66 -6.39 -10.34
N GLY A 218 -6.98 -6.38 -10.39
CA GLY A 218 -7.83 -6.89 -9.31
C GLY A 218 -7.65 -8.40 -9.08
N SER A 219 -7.53 -9.17 -10.17
CA SER A 219 -7.23 -10.61 -10.11
C SER A 219 -5.85 -10.88 -9.49
N TRP A 220 -4.84 -10.08 -9.86
CA TRP A 220 -3.53 -10.13 -9.21
C TRP A 220 -3.62 -9.81 -7.72
N CYS A 221 -4.35 -8.75 -7.34
CA CYS A 221 -4.51 -8.33 -5.94
C CYS A 221 -5.11 -9.45 -5.10
N ARG A 222 -6.21 -10.06 -5.58
CA ARG A 222 -6.88 -11.15 -4.85
C ARG A 222 -5.98 -12.38 -4.71
N ASN A 223 -5.24 -12.74 -5.76
CA ASN A 223 -4.30 -13.87 -5.70
C ASN A 223 -3.13 -13.58 -4.76
N PHE A 224 -2.59 -12.37 -4.79
CA PHE A 224 -1.54 -11.93 -3.88
C PHE A 224 -2.01 -12.01 -2.42
N VAL A 225 -3.17 -11.42 -2.09
CA VAL A 225 -3.73 -11.49 -0.73
C VAL A 225 -3.96 -12.93 -0.31
N ASN A 226 -4.52 -13.76 -1.19
CA ASN A 226 -4.73 -15.18 -0.92
C ASN A 226 -3.43 -15.91 -0.53
N ASN A 227 -2.36 -15.68 -1.29
CA ASN A 227 -1.07 -16.30 -1.02
C ASN A 227 -0.42 -15.72 0.24
N TRP A 228 -0.55 -14.42 0.47
CA TRP A 228 -0.04 -13.77 1.67
C TRP A 228 -0.71 -14.32 2.93
N VAL A 229 -2.05 -14.53 2.91
CA VAL A 229 -2.79 -15.07 4.06
C VAL A 229 -2.65 -16.57 4.28
N ALA A 230 -2.38 -17.33 3.22
CA ALA A 230 -2.16 -18.78 3.32
C ALA A 230 -0.85 -19.14 4.04
N ASN A 231 0.09 -18.20 4.13
CA ASN A 231 1.40 -18.38 4.76
C ASN A 231 1.46 -17.81 6.20
N TRP A 232 0.29 -17.58 6.82
CA TRP A 232 0.14 -17.17 8.22
C TRP A 232 0.28 -18.33 9.21
#